data_AF-A0A933SGN2-F1
#
_entry.id   AF-A0A933SGN2-F1
#
_cell.length_a   1.000
_cell.length_b   1.000
_cell.length_c   1.000
_cell.angle_alpha   90.00
_cell.angle_beta   90.00
_cell.angle_gamma   90.00
#
_symmetry.space_group_name_H-M   'P 1'
#
loop_
_entity.id
_entity.type
_entity.pdbx_description
1 polymer ?
#
loop_
_entity_poly.entity_id
_entity_poly.type
_entity_poly.pdbx_seq_one_letter_code
_entity_poly.pdbx_strand_id
1 'polypeptide(L)' 'MATTKIAITVDEETVKQIDRLVREGKYKSRSNAIQSALKDRLGDWRRKRFALEAAKLDPREERELAEESLNAADECEEY' A
#
# COMPACT_ATOMS: atom_id res chain seq x y z
N MET A 1 -1.99 12.95 13.59
CA MET A 1 -0.65 12.34 13.47
C MET A 1 0.39 13.46 13.48
N ALA A 2 1.49 13.27 14.20
CA ALA A 2 2.60 14.22 14.18
C ALA A 2 3.27 14.23 12.80
N THR A 3 3.66 15.40 12.32
CA THR A 3 4.37 15.57 11.04
C THR A 3 5.80 16.01 11.30
N THR A 4 6.77 15.25 10.80
CA THR A 4 8.20 15.62 10.84
C THR A 4 8.53 16.50 9.63
N LYS A 5 9.30 17.58 9.84
CA LYS A 5 9.81 18.42 8.74
C LYS A 5 11.06 17.80 8.16
N ILE A 6 11.14 17.76 6.83
CA ILE A 6 12.30 17.26 6.08
C ILE A 6 12.69 18.36 5.09
N ALA A 7 13.98 18.72 5.07
CA ALA A 7 14.52 19.58 4.03
C ALA A 7 15.00 18.69 2.88
N ILE A 8 14.51 18.94 1.67
CA ILE A 8 14.89 18.21 0.45
C ILE A 8 15.22 19.21 -0.65
N THR A 9 16.18 18.86 -1.49
CA THR A 9 16.43 19.57 -2.74
C THR A 9 15.59 18.93 -3.84
N VAL A 10 14.86 19.76 -4.58
CA VAL A 10 13.99 19.32 -5.67
C VAL A 10 14.22 20.25 -6.85
N ASP A 11 14.11 19.72 -8.07
CA ASP A 11 14.23 20.50 -9.29
C ASP A 11 13.18 21.63 -9.37
N GLU A 12 13.57 22.76 -9.95
CA GLU A 12 12.73 23.96 -10.02
C GLU A 12 11.46 23.74 -10.87
N GLU A 13 11.54 22.96 -11.94
CA GLU A 13 10.39 22.63 -12.78
C GLU A 13 9.38 21.81 -11.99
N THR A 14 9.86 20.86 -11.19
CA THR A 14 8.99 20.04 -10.32
C THR A 14 8.25 20.92 -9.32
N VAL A 15 8.93 21.89 -8.71
CA VAL A 15 8.28 22.84 -7.78
C VAL A 15 7.22 23.67 -8.50
N LYS A 16 7.50 24.16 -9.71
CA LYS A 16 6.53 24.91 -10.53
C LYS A 16 5.29 24.09 -10.86
N GLN A 17 5.44 22.81 -11.19
CA GLN A 17 4.33 21.91 -11.45
C GLN A 17 3.48 21.69 -10.19
N ILE A 18 4.11 21.47 -9.03
CA ILE A 18 3.38 21.34 -7.76
C ILE A 18 2.61 22.63 -7.44
N ASP A 19 3.24 23.80 -7.59
CA ASP A 19 2.59 25.08 -7.33
C ASP A 19 1.39 25.31 -8.25
N ARG A 20 1.47 24.91 -9.52
CA ARG A 20 0.34 24.93 -10.44
C ARG A 20 -0.82 24.07 -9.93
N LEU A 21 -0.56 22.85 -9.48
CA LEU A 21 -1.60 21.94 -8.97
C LEU A 21 -2.25 22.45 -7.68
N VAL A 22 -1.48 23.15 -6.84
CA VAL A 22 -2.02 23.82 -5.65
C VAL A 22 -2.90 25.00 -6.04
N ARG A 23 -2.49 25.82 -7.02
CA ARG A 23 -3.32 26.93 -7.54
C ARG A 23 -4.61 26.45 -8.20
N GLU A 24 -4.57 25.30 -8.89
CA GLU A 24 -5.74 24.64 -9.47
C GLU A 24 -6.67 24.03 -8.40
N GLY A 25 -6.31 24.10 -7.11
CA GLY A 25 -7.14 23.60 -6.00
C GLY A 25 -7.12 22.08 -5.83
N LYS A 26 -6.29 21.35 -6.60
CA LYS A 26 -6.16 19.88 -6.50
C LYS A 26 -5.52 19.45 -5.19
N TYR A 27 -4.66 20.29 -4.61
CA TYR A 27 -4.02 20.05 -3.32
C TYR A 27 -4.10 21.28 -2.42
N LYS A 28 -4.23 21.05 -1.11
CA LYS A 28 -4.36 22.14 -0.13
C LYS A 28 -3.07 22.93 0.08
N SER A 29 -1.91 22.31 -0.14
CA SER A 29 -0.59 22.92 -0.01
C SER A 29 0.47 22.08 -0.73
N ARG A 30 1.65 22.67 -0.96
CA ARG A 30 2.81 21.93 -1.48
C ARG A 30 3.14 20.69 -0.64
N SER A 31 3.17 20.85 0.69
CA SER A 31 3.43 19.73 1.61
C SER A 31 2.36 18.64 1.51
N ASN A 32 1.09 19.02 1.33
CA ASN A 32 0.01 18.06 1.12
C ASN A 32 0.16 17.31 -0.21
N ALA A 33 0.50 18.01 -1.30
CA ALA A 33 0.73 17.39 -2.60
C ALA A 33 1.85 16.33 -2.54
N ILE A 34 2.99 16.69 -1.94
CA ILE A 34 4.15 15.81 -1.80
C ILE A 34 3.82 14.61 -0.90
N GLN A 35 3.15 14.85 0.24
CA GLN A 35 2.77 13.76 1.14
C GLN A 35 1.80 12.77 0.49
N SER A 36 0.82 13.26 -0.29
CA SER A 36 -0.12 12.40 -1.01
C SER A 36 0.62 11.56 -2.04
N ALA A 37 1.47 12.17 -2.88
CA ALA A 37 2.25 11.45 -3.87
C ALA A 37 3.17 10.37 -3.25
N LEU A 38 3.79 10.65 -2.10
CA LEU A 38 4.60 9.67 -1.37
C LEU A 38 3.76 8.51 -0.83
N LYS A 39 2.58 8.80 -0.25
CA LYS A 39 1.66 7.77 0.23
C LYS A 39 1.20 6.86 -0.90
N ASP A 40 0.84 7.43 -2.04
CA ASP A 40 0.38 6.68 -3.20
C ASP A 40 1.50 5.77 -3.71
N ARG A 41 2.72 6.31 -3.88
CA ARG A 41 3.87 5.53 -4.34
C ARG A 41 4.26 4.39 -3.39
N LEU A 42 4.24 4.65 -2.09
CA LEU A 42 4.51 3.62 -1.07
C LEU A 42 3.38 2.57 -1.00
N GLY A 43 2.13 3.00 -1.16
CA GLY A 43 0.97 2.11 -1.25
C GLY A 43 1.05 1.19 -2.46
N ASP A 44 1.43 1.72 -3.62
CA ASP A 44 1.63 0.94 -4.84
C ASP A 44 2.77 -0.08 -4.69
N TRP A 45 3.89 0.30 -4.06
CA TRP A 45 4.99 -0.62 -3.80
C TRP A 45 4.59 -1.73 -2.82
N ARG A 46 3.83 -1.40 -1.77
CA ARG A 46 3.29 -2.41 -0.85
C ARG A 46 2.36 -3.38 -1.58
N ARG A 47 1.46 -2.89 -2.43
CA ARG A 47 0.56 -3.73 -3.22
C ARG A 47 1.30 -4.61 -4.22
N LYS A 48 2.30 -4.08 -4.93
CA LYS A 48 3.13 -4.86 -5.84
C LYS A 48 3.93 -5.94 -5.12
N ARG A 49 4.53 -5.61 -3.96
CA ARG A 49 5.21 -6.60 -3.14
C ARG A 49 4.24 -7.66 -2.62
N PHE A 50 3.06 -7.27 -2.15
CA PHE A 50 2.03 -8.22 -1.73
C PHE A 50 1.60 -9.13 -2.87
N ALA A 51 1.32 -8.59 -4.06
CA ALA A 51 0.94 -9.39 -5.22
C ALA A 51 2.06 -10.36 -5.66
N LEU A 52 3.32 -9.93 -5.61
CA LEU A 52 4.47 -10.77 -5.92
C LEU A 52 4.74 -11.84 -4.86
N GLU A 53 4.55 -11.53 -3.58
CA GLU A 53 4.69 -12.51 -2.49
C GLU A 53 3.50 -13.48 -2.46
N ALA A 54 2.27 -13.01 -2.69
CA ALA A 54 1.08 -13.86 -2.81
C ALA A 54 1.19 -14.81 -4.01
N ALA A 55 1.82 -14.39 -5.11
CA ALA A 55 2.08 -15.26 -6.26
C ALA A 55 3.11 -16.37 -5.99
N LYS A 56 3.84 -16.34 -4.86
CA LYS A 56 4.74 -17.44 -4.47
C LYS A 56 4.03 -18.57 -3.75
N LEU A 57 2.78 -18.36 -3.34
CA LEU A 57 2.01 -19.33 -2.59
C LEU A 57 1.40 -20.33 -3.58
N ASP A 58 1.65 -21.63 -3.37
CA ASP A 58 1.14 -22.68 -4.26
C ASP A 58 -0.37 -22.91 -3.99
N PRO A 59 -1.25 -22.76 -5.00
CA PRO A 59 -2.69 -22.97 -4.83
C PRO A 59 -3.08 -24.37 -4.33
N ARG A 60 -2.24 -25.38 -4.54
CA ARG A 60 -2.46 -26.75 -4.04
C ARG A 60 -2.19 -26.81 -2.54
N GLU A 61 -1.08 -26.23 -2.09
CA GLU A 61 -0.74 -26.17 -0.66
C GLU A 61 -1.77 -25.34 0.12
N GLU A 62 -2.23 -24.20 -0.41
CA GLU A 62 -3.28 -23.41 0.25
C GLU A 62 -4.59 -24.20 0.39
N ARG A 63 -4.91 -25.01 -0.62
CA ARG A 63 -6.14 -25.79 -0.64
C ARG A 63 -6.07 -26.96 0.33
N GLU A 64 -4.95 -27.67 0.38
CA GLU A 64 -4.71 -28.74 1.35
C GLU A 64 -4.77 -28.20 2.79
N LEU A 65 -4.16 -27.04 3.06
CA LEU A 65 -4.19 -26.41 4.38
C LEU A 65 -5.59 -25.91 4.79
N ALA A 66 -6.38 -25.42 3.83
CA ALA A 66 -7.76 -24.99 4.07
C ALA A 66 -8.71 -26.19 4.27
N GLU A 67 -8.53 -27.26 3.51
CA GLU A 67 -9.32 -28.50 3.59
C GLU A 67 -8.95 -29.34 4.83
N GLU A 68 -7.74 -29.21 5.39
CA GLU A 68 -7.35 -29.79 6.70
C GLU A 68 -8.28 -29.34 7.84
N SER A 69 -8.76 -28.10 7.80
CA SER A 69 -9.68 -27.57 8.82
C SER A 69 -11.11 -28.08 8.71
N LEU A 70 -11.55 -28.49 7.51
CA LEU A 70 -12.87 -29.12 7.32
C LEU A 70 -12.85 -30.56 7.85
N ASN A 71 -11.77 -31.30 7.59
CA ASN A 71 -11.63 -32.68 8.07
C ASN A 71 -11.50 -32.75 9.60
N ALA A 72 -10.86 -31.75 10.23
CA ALA A 72 -10.76 -31.66 11.68
C ALA A 72 -12.09 -31.24 12.37
N ALA A 73 -13.00 -30.57 11.65
CA ALA A 73 -14.31 -30.22 12.19
C ALA A 73 -15.29 -31.40 12.21
N ASP A 74 -15.13 -32.37 11.29
CA ASP A 74 -15.86 -33.64 11.31
C ASP A 74 -15.41 -34.57 12.46
N GLU A 75 -14.21 -34.35 13.03
CA GLU A 75 -13.75 -35.07 14.23
C GLU A 75 -14.24 -34.43 15.56
N CYS A 76 -14.85 -33.23 15.52
CA CYS A 76 -15.50 -32.60 16.68
C CYS A 76 -16.97 -33.02 16.86
N GLU A 77 -17.33 -34.23 16.41
CA GLU A 77 -18.62 -34.86 16.71
C GLU A 77 -18.44 -36.14 17.55
N GLU A 78 -17.64 -36.06 18.60
CA GLU A 78 -17.80 -36.94 19.77
C GLU A 78 -17.15 -36.29 21.00
N TYR A 79 -17.94 -35.55 21.80
CA TYR A 79 -17.93 -35.48 23.28
C TYR A 79 -18.96 -34.45 23.79
#